data_AF-A0A3D2KG56-F1
#
_entry.id   AF-A0A3D2KG56-F1
#
_cell.length_a   1.000
_cell.length_b   1.000
_cell.length_c   1.000
_cell.angle_alpha   90.00
_cell.angle_beta   90.00
_cell.angle_gamma   90.00
#
_symmetry.space_group_name_H-M   'P 1'
#
loop_
_entity.id
_entity.type
_entity.pdbx_description
1 polymer ?
#
loop_
_entity_poly.entity_id
_entity_poly.type
_entity_poly.pdbx_seq_one_letter_code
_entity_poly.pdbx_strand_id
1 'polypeptide(L)'
;MKQERLNLFLIDMKYIRDLHNVDDRVSSVSPQIGKQHRIYVGIVVLCDARKYLIPLSHPVEKHKKMKPKADFDKIVDKKGKLIGVLNYNLVIAESCVVWILKN
;
A
#
# COMPACT_ATOMS: atom_id res chain seq x y z
N MET A 1 0.07 9.10 -21.77
CA MET A 1 1.21 8.78 -20.89
C MET A 1 1.56 7.32 -21.06
N LYS A 2 2.85 6.98 -21.12
CA LYS A 2 3.29 5.59 -21.03
C LYS A 2 3.07 5.12 -19.59
N GLN A 3 2.21 4.12 -19.39
CA GLN A 3 1.98 3.57 -18.07
C GLN A 3 3.17 2.71 -17.66
N GLU A 4 3.94 3.18 -16.69
CA GLU A 4 5.03 2.38 -16.12
C GLU A 4 4.48 1.21 -15.31
N ARG A 5 5.28 0.16 -15.17
CA ARG A 5 4.92 -0.97 -14.32
C ARG A 5 4.93 -0.55 -12.86
N LEU A 6 3.93 -1.00 -12.12
CA LEU A 6 3.93 -0.89 -10.67
C LEU A 6 5.00 -1.83 -10.08
N ASN A 7 5.71 -1.35 -9.07
CA ASN A 7 6.72 -2.07 -8.31
C ASN A 7 6.26 -2.24 -6.85
N LEU A 8 6.91 -3.18 -6.17
CA LEU A 8 6.73 -3.43 -4.74
C LEU A 8 7.82 -2.68 -3.96
N PHE A 9 7.43 -2.11 -2.83
CA PHE A 9 8.30 -1.30 -1.98
C PHE A 9 8.21 -1.73 -0.52
N LEU A 10 9.36 -1.71 0.15
CA LEU A 10 9.48 -1.70 1.60
C LEU A 10 9.85 -0.29 2.02
N ILE A 11 9.16 0.21 3.04
CA ILE A 11 9.30 1.60 3.49
C ILE A 11 9.95 1.62 4.85
N ASP A 12 10.78 2.64 5.07
CA ASP A 12 11.46 2.83 6.34
C ASP A 12 10.45 2.95 7.50
N MET A 13 10.69 2.17 8.55
CA MET A 13 9.79 2.08 9.70
C MET A 13 9.67 3.41 10.47
N LYS A 14 10.76 4.20 10.53
CA LYS A 14 10.73 5.52 11.15
C LYS A 14 9.78 6.43 10.38
N TYR A 15 9.85 6.43 9.05
CA TYR A 15 8.95 7.24 8.23
C TYR A 15 7.47 6.87 8.46
N ILE A 16 7.12 5.58 8.42
CA ILE A 16 5.74 5.17 8.67
C ILE A 16 5.29 5.51 10.09
N ARG A 17 6.19 5.43 11.10
CA ARG A 17 5.87 5.83 12.47
C ARG A 17 5.62 7.34 12.58
N ASP A 18 6.45 8.14 11.93
CA ASP A 18 6.28 9.60 11.88
C ASP A 18 4.96 9.96 11.21
N LEU A 19 4.59 9.29 10.11
CA LEU A 19 3.28 9.44 9.48
C LEU A 19 2.12 8.99 10.39
N HIS A 20 2.23 7.84 11.06
CA HIS A 20 1.19 7.34 11.98
C HIS A 20 0.94 8.28 13.15
N ASN A 21 1.99 8.96 13.64
CA ASN A 21 1.87 9.94 14.71
C ASN A 21 1.09 11.20 14.27
N VAL A 22 1.08 11.50 12.96
CA VAL A 22 0.34 12.63 12.37
C VAL A 22 -1.08 12.20 11.95
N ASP A 23 -1.23 10.99 11.41
CA ASP A 23 -2.48 10.43 10.93
C ASP A 23 -2.58 8.95 11.34
N ASP A 24 -3.43 8.65 12.32
CA ASP A 24 -3.59 7.33 12.93
C ASP A 24 -4.16 6.28 11.96
N ARG A 25 -4.70 6.70 10.80
CA ARG A 25 -5.16 5.81 9.72
C ARG A 25 -3.99 5.12 9.02
N VAL A 26 -2.81 5.75 9.00
CA VAL A 26 -1.57 5.10 8.54
C VAL A 26 -1.26 3.98 9.52
N SER A 27 -1.25 2.72 9.09
CA SER A 27 -1.08 1.64 10.06
C SER A 27 0.33 1.60 10.66
N SER A 28 0.40 1.38 11.98
CA SER A 28 1.66 1.08 12.66
C SER A 28 2.38 -0.16 12.09
N VAL A 29 3.70 -0.07 12.00
CA VAL A 29 4.62 -1.09 11.43
C VAL A 29 5.66 -1.57 12.44
N SER A 30 5.27 -1.70 13.71
CA SER A 30 6.18 -2.12 14.78
C SER A 30 6.59 -3.62 14.67
N PRO A 31 7.86 -3.97 14.99
CA PRO A 31 8.30 -5.37 15.09
C PRO A 31 7.54 -6.16 16.16
N GLN A 32 7.17 -5.53 17.26
CA GLN A 32 6.44 -6.15 18.37
C GLN A 32 5.07 -6.69 17.93
N ILE A 33 4.46 -6.09 16.91
CA ILE A 33 3.18 -6.52 16.33
C ILE A 33 3.36 -7.32 15.03
N GLY A 34 4.59 -7.62 14.62
CA GLY A 34 4.91 -8.38 13.41
C GLY A 34 4.54 -7.70 12.09
N LYS A 35 4.43 -6.36 12.05
CA LYS A 35 3.98 -5.59 10.88
C LYS A 35 5.08 -4.80 10.17
N GLN A 36 6.34 -5.05 10.51
CA GLN A 36 7.51 -4.33 9.99
C GLN A 36 7.78 -4.56 8.48
N HIS A 37 7.29 -5.65 7.91
CA HIS A 37 7.51 -6.01 6.50
C HIS A 37 6.31 -5.68 5.61
N ARG A 38 5.55 -4.64 5.95
CA ARG A 38 4.42 -4.24 5.12
C ARG A 38 4.92 -3.79 3.75
N ILE A 39 4.35 -4.41 2.70
CA ILE A 39 4.66 -4.11 1.31
C ILE A 39 3.72 -3.03 0.80
N TYR A 40 4.26 -2.11 0.00
CA TYR A 40 3.52 -1.08 -0.70
C TYR A 40 3.64 -1.27 -2.22
N VAL A 41 2.63 -0.81 -2.96
CA VAL A 41 2.59 -0.83 -4.43
C VAL A 41 2.59 0.60 -4.95
N GLY A 42 3.40 0.86 -5.98
CA GLY A 42 3.45 2.18 -6.62
C GLY A 42 4.46 2.21 -7.77
N ILE A 43 4.90 3.37 -8.23
CA ILE A 43 4.46 4.71 -7.82
C ILE A 43 3.16 5.04 -8.56
N VAL A 44 2.15 5.50 -7.82
CA VAL A 44 0.94 6.09 -8.42
C VAL A 44 1.07 7.60 -8.37
N VAL A 45 0.99 8.26 -9.53
CA VAL A 45 0.96 9.72 -9.62
C VAL A 45 -0.49 10.16 -9.54
N LEU A 46 -0.83 10.90 -8.48
CA LEU A 46 -2.18 11.45 -8.28
C LEU A 46 -2.14 12.98 -8.48
N CYS A 47 -3.12 13.69 -7.90
CA CYS A 47 -3.24 15.14 -7.96
C CYS A 47 -1.92 15.87 -7.69
N ASP A 48 -1.69 16.98 -8.40
CA ASP A 48 -0.51 17.84 -8.29
C ASP A 48 0.82 17.16 -8.61
N ALA A 49 0.80 16.11 -9.44
CA ALA A 49 1.98 15.33 -9.81
C ALA A 49 2.73 14.72 -8.60
N ARG A 50 2.05 14.58 -7.46
CA ARG A 50 2.60 13.95 -6.26
C ARG A 50 2.57 12.43 -6.41
N LYS A 51 3.62 11.81 -5.88
CA LYS A 51 3.87 10.37 -5.96
C LYS A 51 3.39 9.69 -4.68
N TYR A 52 2.61 8.63 -4.85
CA TYR A 52 1.98 7.90 -3.77
C TYR A 52 2.25 6.41 -3.84
N LEU A 53 2.18 5.79 -2.68
CA LEU A 53 2.31 4.37 -2.45
C LEU A 53 1.05 3.85 -1.75
N ILE A 54 0.53 2.71 -2.22
CA ILE A 54 -0.67 2.07 -1.67
C ILE A 54 -0.25 0.85 -0.85
N PRO A 55 -0.69 0.69 0.41
CA PRO A 55 -0.37 -0.49 1.19
C PRO A 55 -1.04 -1.74 0.59
N LEU A 56 -0.25 -2.78 0.31
CA LEU A 56 -0.74 -4.09 -0.10
C LEU A 56 -1.19 -4.86 1.14
N SER A 57 -2.48 -5.18 1.22
CA SER A 57 -3.03 -5.88 2.39
C SER A 57 -3.47 -7.30 2.05
N HIS A 58 -3.27 -8.21 3.00
CA HIS A 58 -3.78 -9.57 2.90
C HIS A 58 -5.32 -9.56 2.92
N PRO A 59 -5.99 -10.41 2.14
CA PRO A 59 -7.43 -10.54 2.21
C PRO A 59 -7.86 -11.09 3.57
N VAL A 60 -8.92 -10.52 4.13
CA VAL A 60 -9.60 -11.01 5.32
C VAL A 60 -11.07 -11.30 4.99
N GLU A 61 -11.79 -11.97 5.88
CA GLU A 61 -13.14 -12.47 5.60
C GLU A 61 -14.10 -11.37 5.11
N LYS A 62 -14.03 -10.18 5.70
CA LYS A 62 -14.83 -9.02 5.24
C LYS A 62 -14.59 -8.66 3.77
N HIS A 63 -13.37 -8.82 3.26
CA HIS A 63 -13.02 -8.48 1.88
C HIS A 63 -13.67 -9.42 0.87
N LYS A 64 -14.01 -10.65 1.25
CA LYS A 64 -14.74 -11.57 0.35
C LYS A 64 -16.11 -10.99 -0.01
N LYS A 65 -16.81 -10.43 0.98
CA LYS A 65 -18.16 -9.87 0.85
C LYS A 65 -18.19 -8.40 0.41
N MET A 66 -17.11 -7.66 0.60
CA MET A 66 -17.00 -6.24 0.24
C MET A 66 -17.14 -6.05 -1.27
N LYS A 67 -18.00 -5.14 -1.71
CA LYS A 67 -18.14 -4.77 -3.13
C LYS A 67 -16.99 -3.82 -3.55
N PRO A 68 -16.52 -3.88 -4.81
CA PRO A 68 -15.59 -2.89 -5.33
C PRO A 68 -16.15 -1.48 -5.21
N LYS A 69 -15.27 -0.51 -4.95
CA LYS A 69 -15.59 0.92 -4.85
C LYS A 69 -14.42 1.72 -5.44
N ALA A 70 -14.64 3.01 -5.72
CA ALA A 70 -13.59 3.87 -6.26
C ALA A 70 -12.34 3.96 -5.37
N ASP A 71 -12.49 3.70 -4.07
CA ASP A 71 -11.45 3.76 -3.05
C ASP A 71 -10.89 2.38 -2.64
N PHE A 72 -11.32 1.29 -3.30
CA PHE A 72 -10.93 -0.05 -2.92
C PHE A 72 -10.96 -1.05 -4.07
N ASP A 73 -9.81 -1.71 -4.29
CA ASP A 73 -9.66 -2.76 -5.29
C ASP A 73 -9.23 -4.11 -4.71
N LYS A 74 -9.72 -5.17 -5.35
CA LYS A 74 -9.35 -6.56 -5.06
C LYS A 74 -8.31 -7.04 -6.06
N ILE A 75 -7.27 -7.70 -5.55
CA ILE A 75 -6.29 -8.39 -6.40
C ILE A 75 -6.69 -9.86 -6.43
N VAL A 76 -7.10 -10.31 -7.61
CA VAL A 76 -7.46 -11.71 -7.88
C VAL A 76 -6.42 -12.35 -8.78
N ASP A 77 -6.09 -13.61 -8.53
CA ASP A 77 -5.25 -14.37 -9.43
C ASP A 77 -6.04 -14.85 -10.67
N LYS A 78 -5.34 -15.50 -11.62
CA LYS A 78 -5.95 -16.04 -12.84
C LYS A 78 -7.02 -17.10 -12.59
N LYS A 79 -7.06 -17.70 -11.40
CA LYS A 79 -8.05 -18.72 -11.00
C LYS A 79 -9.22 -18.09 -10.23
N GLY A 80 -9.27 -16.77 -10.08
CA GLY A 80 -10.30 -16.05 -9.35
C GLY A 80 -10.10 -16.05 -7.83
N LYS A 81 -8.96 -16.54 -7.31
CA LYS A 81 -8.67 -16.49 -5.88
C LYS A 81 -8.29 -15.07 -5.49
N LEU A 82 -8.94 -14.55 -4.44
CA LEU A 82 -8.56 -13.28 -3.82
C LEU A 82 -7.20 -13.45 -3.11
N ILE A 83 -6.18 -12.73 -3.58
CA ILE A 83 -4.79 -12.81 -3.07
C ILE A 83 -4.33 -11.54 -2.36
N GLY A 84 -5.02 -10.42 -2.57
CA GLY A 84 -4.64 -9.14 -1.99
C GLY A 84 -5.77 -8.12 -2.13
N VAL A 85 -5.64 -7.01 -1.41
CA VAL A 85 -6.51 -5.84 -1.59
C VAL A 85 -5.69 -4.56 -1.54
N LEU A 86 -6.16 -3.54 -2.25
CA LEU A 86 -5.61 -2.19 -2.28
C LEU A 86 -6.67 -1.23 -1.74
N ASN A 87 -6.32 -0.45 -0.72
CA ASN A 87 -7.19 0.56 -0.15
C ASN A 87 -6.60 1.95 -0.41
N TYR A 88 -7.22 2.70 -1.32
CA TYR A 88 -6.73 3.99 -1.77
C TYR A 88 -6.90 5.09 -0.70
N ASN A 89 -7.76 4.88 0.31
CA ASN A 89 -7.85 5.81 1.45
C ASN A 89 -6.62 5.78 2.36
N LEU A 90 -5.75 4.78 2.21
CA LEU A 90 -4.57 4.56 3.05
C LEU A 90 -3.25 4.84 2.32
N VAL A 91 -3.30 5.57 1.21
CA VAL A 91 -2.08 5.93 0.48
C VAL A 91 -1.19 6.84 1.29
N ILE A 92 0.12 6.66 1.13
CA ILE A 92 1.15 7.52 1.73
C ILE A 92 1.93 8.23 0.64
N ALA A 93 2.40 9.45 0.92
CA ALA A 93 3.29 10.17 0.03
C ALA A 93 4.67 9.48 -0.01
N GLU A 94 5.31 9.47 -1.18
CA GLU A 94 6.67 8.90 -1.36
C GLU A 94 7.77 9.73 -0.65
N SER A 95 7.46 10.91 -0.11
CA SER A 95 8.41 11.99 0.18
C SER A 95 9.61 11.69 1.09
N CYS A 96 9.73 10.52 1.72
CA CYS A 96 10.94 10.11 2.42
C CYS A 96 11.26 8.61 2.24
N VAL A 97 12.40 8.36 1.57
CA VAL A 97 13.21 7.12 1.54
C VAL A 97 12.51 5.88 0.97
N VAL A 98 12.90 5.54 -0.27
CA VAL A 98 12.57 4.26 -0.89
C VAL A 98 13.86 3.51 -1.21
N TRP A 99 14.14 2.42 -0.49
CA TRP A 99 15.02 1.37 -0.99
C TRP A 99 14.23 0.58 -2.02
N ILE A 100 14.62 0.71 -3.28
CA ILE A 100 14.07 -0.10 -4.36
C ILE A 100 14.63 -1.50 -4.15
N LEU A 101 13.77 -2.51 -4.00
CA LEU A 101 14.17 -3.90 -4.23
C LEU A 101 14.42 -4.04 -5.75
N LYS A 102 15.59 -3.55 -6.21
CA LYS A 102 16.13 -3.90 -7.52
C LYS A 102 16.88 -5.21 -7.34
N ASN A 103 16.29 -6.31 -7.82
CA ASN A 103 17.05 -7.48 -8.21
C ASN A 103 17.66 -7.22 -9.58
#